data_AF-A0A6J4YL84-F1
#
_entry.id   AF-A0A6J4YL84-F1
#
_cell.length_a   1.000
_cell.length_b   1.000
_cell.length_c   1.000
_cell.angle_alpha   90.00
_cell.angle_beta   90.00
_cell.angle_gamma   90.00
#
_symmetry.space_group_name_H-M   'P 1'
#
loop_
_entity.id
_entity.type
_entity.pdbx_description
1 polymer ?
#
loop_
_entity_poly.entity_id
_entity_poly.type
_entity_poly.pdbx_seq_one_letter_code
_entity_poly.pdbx_strand_id
1 'polypeptide(L)'
;FNVKNQKERIRRYRRYVYEAGSLNQPEKGNVKVIADQTLEKERSRGFELSKSDRFRYRTRYFTDSGIIGSKEFVSTHYQRFKALFKS
;
A
#
# COMPACT_ATOMS: atom_id res chain seq x y z
N PHE A 1 -8.44 -13.41 -14.76
CA PHE A 1 -7.42 -13.07 -13.74
C PHE A 1 -6.45 -14.25 -13.51
N ASN A 2 -5.57 -14.55 -14.47
CA ASN A 2 -4.73 -15.76 -14.46
C ASN A 2 -3.26 -15.50 -14.03
N VAL A 3 -3.05 -14.57 -13.09
CA VAL A 3 -1.72 -14.20 -12.60
C VAL A 3 -1.42 -14.96 -11.31
N LYS A 4 -0.50 -15.92 -11.34
CA LYS A 4 -0.15 -16.74 -10.18
C LYS A 4 0.62 -15.96 -9.10
N ASN A 5 1.41 -14.94 -9.48
CA ASN A 5 2.26 -14.19 -8.55
C ASN A 5 1.48 -13.06 -7.83
N GLN A 6 1.48 -13.09 -6.50
CA GLN A 6 0.83 -12.10 -5.64
C GLN A 6 1.37 -10.67 -5.85
N LYS A 7 2.69 -10.49 -6.03
CA LYS A 7 3.29 -9.16 -6.26
C LYS A 7 2.72 -8.54 -7.54
N GLU A 8 2.63 -9.34 -8.59
CA GLU A 8 2.14 -8.90 -9.90
C GLU A 8 0.65 -8.57 -9.87
N ARG A 9 -0.15 -9.34 -9.14
CA ARG A 9 -1.58 -9.04 -8.91
C ARG A 9 -1.77 -7.67 -8.27
N ILE A 10 -1.00 -7.37 -7.22
CA ILE A 10 -1.08 -6.07 -6.51
C ILE A 10 -0.67 -4.93 -7.44
N ARG A 11 0.42 -5.10 -8.21
CA ARG A 11 0.87 -4.10 -9.19
C ARG A 11 -0.20 -3.80 -10.24
N ARG A 12 -0.82 -4.83 -10.82
CA ARG A 12 -1.90 -4.67 -11.82
C ARG A 12 -3.15 -4.03 -11.22
N TYR A 13 -3.51 -4.40 -9.99
CA TYR A 13 -4.63 -3.79 -9.29
C TYR A 13 -4.40 -2.30 -9.05
N ARG A 14 -3.21 -1.91 -8.56
CA ARG A 14 -2.84 -0.50 -8.42
C ARG A 14 -2.94 0.24 -9.75
N ARG A 15 -2.34 -0.30 -10.81
CA ARG A 15 -2.44 0.29 -12.16
C ARG A 15 -3.90 0.56 -12.55
N TYR A 16 -4.78 -0.43 -12.38
CA TYR A 16 -6.20 -0.26 -12.67
C TYR A 16 -6.83 0.87 -11.85
N VAL A 17 -6.61 0.91 -10.53
CA VAL A 17 -7.19 1.93 -9.64
C VAL A 17 -6.74 3.35 -10.04
N TYR A 18 -5.45 3.54 -10.30
CA TYR A 18 -4.91 4.86 -10.66
C TYR A 18 -5.39 5.32 -12.04
N GLU A 19 -5.36 4.43 -13.03
CA GLU A 19 -5.83 4.75 -14.38
C GLU A 19 -7.34 5.03 -14.35
N ALA A 20 -8.15 4.16 -13.75
CA ALA A 20 -9.60 4.34 -13.68
C ALA A 20 -10.01 5.59 -12.88
N GLY A 21 -9.34 5.88 -11.76
CA GLY A 21 -9.62 7.07 -10.94
C GLY A 21 -9.16 8.40 -11.55
N SER A 22 -8.36 8.34 -12.61
CA SER A 22 -7.94 9.52 -13.38
C SER A 22 -8.84 9.85 -14.57
N LEU A 23 -9.69 8.89 -14.97
CA LEU A 23 -10.63 9.08 -16.06
C LEU A 23 -11.78 9.98 -15.62
N ASN A 24 -12.03 11.04 -16.40
CA ASN A 24 -13.28 11.81 -16.31
C ASN A 24 -14.36 11.05 -17.08
N GLN A 25 -15.35 10.50 -16.38
CA GLN A 25 -16.54 9.91 -17.02
C GLN A 25 -17.79 10.65 -16.52
N PRO A 26 -18.06 11.85 -17.06
CA PRO A 26 -19.18 12.68 -16.63
C PRO A 26 -20.54 11.97 -16.81
N GLU A 27 -20.69 11.13 -17.83
CA GLU A 27 -21.92 10.37 -18.11
C GLU A 27 -22.25 9.31 -17.04
N LYS A 28 -21.26 8.82 -16.30
CA LYS A 28 -21.41 7.76 -15.28
C LYS A 28 -21.34 8.31 -13.84
N GLY A 29 -21.31 9.64 -13.68
CA GLY A 29 -21.15 10.28 -12.36
C GLY A 29 -19.75 10.13 -11.75
N ASN A 30 -18.78 9.58 -12.48
CA ASN A 30 -17.41 9.43 -12.01
C ASN A 30 -16.63 10.72 -12.32
N VAL A 31 -16.52 11.58 -11.31
CA VAL A 31 -15.62 12.74 -11.33
C VAL A 31 -14.19 12.25 -11.14
N LYS A 32 -13.24 12.79 -11.90
CA LYS A 32 -11.81 12.52 -11.71
C LYS A 32 -11.38 12.87 -10.29
N VAL A 33 -11.02 11.84 -9.53
CA VAL A 33 -10.55 11.97 -8.14
C VAL A 33 -9.03 12.09 -8.11
N ILE A 34 -8.34 11.51 -9.09
CA ILE A 34 -6.88 11.46 -9.14
C ILE A 34 -6.37 12.52 -10.12
N ALA A 35 -5.57 13.46 -9.61
CA ALA A 35 -4.89 14.45 -10.42
C ALA A 35 -3.84 13.82 -11.35
N ASP A 36 -3.66 14.40 -12.54
CA ASP A 36 -2.72 13.88 -13.56
C ASP A 36 -1.28 13.81 -13.04
N GLN A 37 -0.87 14.80 -12.25
CA GLN A 37 0.46 14.83 -11.64
C GLN A 37 0.72 13.60 -10.75
N THR A 38 -0.32 13.10 -10.06
CA THR A 38 -0.22 11.90 -9.23
C THR A 38 -0.15 10.65 -10.09
N LEU A 39 -0.93 10.60 -11.19
CA LEU A 39 -0.89 9.48 -12.13
C LEU A 39 0.48 9.34 -12.81
N GLU A 40 1.05 10.44 -13.30
CA GLU A 40 2.37 10.44 -13.95
C GLU A 40 3.48 10.01 -12.99
N LYS A 41 3.41 10.42 -11.72
CA LYS A 41 4.31 9.94 -10.66
C LYS A 41 4.20 8.42 -10.46
N GLU A 42 3.01 7.84 -10.49
CA GLU A 42 2.83 6.38 -10.35
C GLU A 42 3.24 5.62 -11.61
N ARG A 43 3.00 6.18 -12.81
CA ARG A 43 3.45 5.62 -14.10
C ARG A 43 4.97 5.52 -14.17
N SER A 44 5.68 6.59 -13.80
CA SER A 44 7.16 6.59 -13.77
C SER A 44 7.75 5.55 -12.81
N ARG A 45 7.01 5.15 -11.77
CA ARG A 45 7.41 4.12 -10.79
C ARG A 45 6.87 2.72 -11.15
N GLY A 46 6.19 2.56 -12.29
CA GLY A 46 5.62 1.29 -12.72
C GLY A 46 4.55 0.74 -11.77
N PHE A 47 3.88 1.61 -11.01
CA PHE A 47 2.90 1.27 -9.98
C PHE A 47 3.42 0.35 -8.85
N GLU A 48 4.75 0.29 -8.66
CA GLU A 48 5.35 -0.44 -7.54
C GLU A 48 5.53 0.47 -6.32
N LEU A 49 5.21 -0.07 -5.14
CA LEU A 49 5.50 0.59 -3.88
C LEU A 49 6.96 0.37 -3.47
N SER A 50 7.70 1.48 -3.31
CA SER A 50 9.01 1.48 -2.67
C SER A 50 8.92 1.10 -1.19
N LYS A 51 10.05 0.78 -0.56
CA LYS A 51 10.08 0.46 0.89
C LYS A 51 9.63 1.64 1.75
N SER A 52 10.02 2.86 1.39
CA SER A 52 9.62 4.09 2.07
C SER A 52 8.13 4.37 1.89
N ASP A 53 7.57 4.14 0.70
CA ASP A 53 6.13 4.28 0.47
C ASP A 53 5.33 3.24 1.28
N ARG A 54 5.81 2.00 1.36
CA ARG A 54 5.17 0.96 2.19
C ARG A 54 5.14 1.35 3.66
N PHE A 55 6.24 1.94 4.14
CA PHE A 55 6.34 2.47 5.49
C PHE A 55 5.38 3.65 5.70
N ARG A 56 5.43 4.66 4.83
CA ARG A 56 4.58 5.86 4.89
C ARG A 56 3.09 5.51 4.87
N TYR A 57 2.69 4.58 4.01
CA TYR A 57 1.30 4.15 3.86
C TYR A 57 0.90 3.02 4.79
N ARG A 58 1.82 2.52 5.63
CA ARG A 58 1.59 1.40 6.57
C ARG A 58 0.93 0.19 5.90
N THR A 59 1.27 -0.06 4.64
CA THR A 59 0.65 -1.14 3.82
C THR A 59 1.17 -2.53 4.16
N ARG A 60 2.14 -2.63 5.07
CA ARG A 60 2.55 -3.87 5.69
C ARG A 60 2.26 -3.78 7.18
N TYR A 61 1.48 -4.74 7.65
CA TYR A 61 1.17 -4.98 9.04
C TYR A 61 2.45 -5.03 9.90
N PHE A 62 2.61 -4.04 10.77
CA PHE A 62 3.46 -4.11 11.98
C PHE A 62 2.62 -4.60 13.18
N THR A 63 1.71 -5.54 12.96
CA THR A 63 0.55 -5.72 13.86
C THR A 63 0.62 -6.82 14.90
N ASP A 64 1.72 -7.53 15.08
CA ASP A 64 1.74 -8.43 16.24
C ASP A 64 2.14 -7.69 17.53
N SER A 65 2.70 -6.48 17.46
CA SER A 65 3.40 -5.90 18.61
C SER A 65 3.11 -4.43 18.94
N GLY A 66 2.38 -3.69 18.09
CA GLY A 66 2.16 -2.25 18.30
C GLY A 66 3.44 -1.40 18.29
N ILE A 67 4.57 -1.95 17.83
CA ILE A 67 5.90 -1.33 17.87
C ILE A 67 6.41 -1.17 16.44
N ILE A 68 6.82 0.05 16.09
CA ILE A 68 7.39 0.38 14.79
C ILE A 68 8.92 0.34 14.90
N GLY A 69 9.58 -0.47 14.06
CA GLY A 69 11.04 -0.52 13.97
C GLY A 69 11.56 -1.62 13.03
N SER A 70 12.87 -1.88 13.02
CA SER A 70 13.45 -3.01 12.28
C SER A 70 12.92 -4.35 12.83
N LYS A 71 13.12 -5.45 12.08
CA LYS A 71 12.68 -6.78 12.54
C LYS A 71 13.29 -7.14 13.91
N GLU A 72 14.57 -6.82 14.09
CA GLU A 72 15.32 -7.03 15.33
C GLU A 72 14.76 -6.16 16.46
N PHE A 73 14.48 -4.89 16.17
CA PHE A 73 13.90 -3.95 17.12
C PHE A 73 12.51 -4.38 17.59
N VAL A 74 11.63 -4.74 16.64
CA VAL A 74 10.27 -5.21 16.95
C VAL A 74 10.31 -6.51 17.74
N SER A 75 11.14 -7.49 17.34
CA SER A 75 11.28 -8.75 18.07
C SER A 75 11.74 -8.54 19.52
N THR A 76 12.70 -7.63 19.73
CA THR A 76 13.25 -7.33 21.06
C THR A 76 12.21 -6.66 21.96
N HIS A 77 11.49 -5.67 21.43
CA HIS A 77 10.55 -4.88 22.22
C HIS A 77 9.20 -5.59 22.40
N TYR A 78 8.76 -6.39 21.42
CA TYR A 78 7.54 -7.18 21.54
C TYR A 78 7.54 -8.09 22.77
N GLN A 79 8.66 -8.75 23.05
CA GLN A 79 8.77 -9.62 24.22
C GLN A 79 8.52 -8.89 25.54
N ARG A 80 8.81 -7.58 25.61
CA ARG A 80 8.62 -6.75 26.81
C ARG A 80 7.16 -6.37 27.02
N PHE A 81 6.41 -6.13 25.93
CA PHE A 81 5.04 -5.61 26.00
C PHE A 81 3.98 -6.67 25.68
N LYS A 82 4.36 -7.89 25.27
CA LYS A 82 3.42 -8.97 24.92
C LYS A 82 2.36 -9.26 26.00
N ALA A 83 2.67 -9.03 27.27
CA ALA A 83 1.74 -9.23 28.38
C ALA A 83 0.58 -8.22 28.37
N LEU A 84 0.81 -7.00 27.89
CA LEU A 84 -0.22 -5.94 27.78
C LEU A 84 -1.23 -6.21 26.66
N PHE A 85 -0.89 -7.11 25.73
CA PHE A 85 -1.74 -7.48 24.60
C PHE A 85 -2.49 -8.80 24.82
N LYS A 86 -2.32 -9.44 25.97
CA LYS A 86 -3.07 -10.64 26.40
C LYS A 86 -4.14 -10.25 27.42
N SER A 87 -5.21 -9.63 26.92
CA SER A 87 -6.49 -9.47 27.63
C SER A 87 -7.55 -10.27 26.89
#